data_AF-A0A3B8M9U7-F1
#
_entry.id   AF-A0A3B8M9U7-F1
#
_cell.length_a   1.000
_cell.length_b   1.000
_cell.length_c   1.000
_cell.angle_alpha   90.00
_cell.angle_beta   90.00
_cell.angle_gamma   90.00
#
_symmetry.space_group_name_H-M   'P 1'
#
loop_
_entity.id
_entity.type
_entity.pdbx_description
1 polymer ?
#
loop_
_entity_poly.entity_id
_entity_poly.type
_entity_poly.pdbx_seq_one_letter_code
_entity_poly.pdbx_strand_id
1 'polypeptide(L)'
;MLPYRTAVICLVTGVVFIALWMAKAGVPPTLIAFIIPTAIVLYIALARFVCESGTLYLSQPTSPLEVGYQMVGTTTLSARTVVAASTATTIPWMLFMPALSQSAKAADRIRGGKRTLFWALLLGLVVALTVNIVIVLGNGYAIGAFNFSEFPFTRYAPRRIGGMVQTIKNPHLPSLPHLMVFLMGAAIMIALTVIRYRMSSWTLHPIGYAISTTNIRLQVTSLFVVWGIKSLVMRVGGVQLYRRLYPLFLGLILGRTAGTLVAFIVDLIWFPGSGHGVHGWA
;
A
#
# COMPACT_ATOMS: atom_id res chain seq x y z
N MET A 1 11.23 -16.29 8.34
CA MET A 1 9.92 -16.96 8.28
C MET A 1 9.92 -18.10 7.26
N LEU A 2 10.45 -17.88 6.05
CA LEU A 2 10.68 -18.92 5.04
C LEU A 2 12.19 -19.06 4.74
N PRO A 3 12.65 -20.22 4.24
CA PRO A 3 13.98 -20.37 3.65
C PRO A 3 14.16 -19.42 2.45
N TYR A 4 15.38 -18.91 2.24
CA TYR A 4 15.69 -17.98 1.15
C TYR A 4 15.32 -18.54 -0.24
N ARG A 5 15.63 -19.82 -0.48
CA ARG A 5 15.29 -20.52 -1.74
C ARG A 5 13.79 -20.50 -2.02
N THR A 6 12.97 -20.81 -1.01
CA THR A 6 11.51 -20.78 -1.12
C THR A 6 11.00 -19.37 -1.41
N ALA A 7 11.56 -18.34 -0.75
CA ALA A 7 11.16 -16.96 -0.99
C ALA A 7 11.44 -16.50 -2.43
N VAL A 8 12.61 -16.86 -2.97
CA VAL A 8 12.97 -16.55 -4.38
C VAL A 8 12.05 -17.28 -5.34
N ILE A 9 11.79 -18.58 -5.12
CA ILE A 9 10.87 -19.35 -5.96
C ILE A 9 9.48 -18.71 -5.95
N CYS A 10 8.92 -18.41 -4.77
CA CYS A 10 7.61 -17.77 -4.65
C CYS A 10 7.55 -16.42 -5.37
N LEU A 11 8.62 -15.61 -5.28
CA LEU A 11 8.70 -14.33 -5.97
C LEU A 11 8.68 -14.52 -7.49
N VAL A 12 9.53 -15.41 -8.01
CA VAL A 12 9.62 -15.69 -9.45
C VAL A 12 8.31 -16.26 -9.96
N THR A 13 7.74 -17.25 -9.29
CA THR A 13 6.45 -17.84 -9.69
C THR A 13 5.32 -16.82 -9.62
N GLY A 14 5.32 -15.94 -8.62
CA GLY A 14 4.32 -14.88 -8.49
C GLY A 14 4.42 -13.84 -9.60
N VAL A 15 5.64 -13.40 -9.93
CA VAL A 15 5.90 -12.47 -11.04
C VAL A 15 5.49 -13.08 -12.38
N VAL A 16 5.88 -14.33 -12.64
CA VAL A 16 5.51 -15.05 -13.86
C VAL A 16 3.99 -15.23 -13.95
N PHE A 17 3.34 -15.61 -12.84
CA PHE A 17 1.89 -15.74 -12.80
C PHE A 17 1.18 -14.42 -13.12
N ILE A 18 1.59 -13.30 -12.51
CA ILE A 18 1.02 -11.97 -12.78
C ILE A 18 1.25 -11.58 -14.24
N ALA A 19 2.45 -11.78 -14.78
CA ALA A 19 2.77 -11.47 -16.17
C ALA A 19 1.89 -12.28 -17.14
N LEU A 20 1.74 -13.60 -16.90
CA LEU A 20 0.88 -14.47 -17.71
C LEU A 20 -0.60 -14.09 -17.60
N TRP A 21 -1.06 -13.73 -16.40
CA TRP A 21 -2.42 -13.25 -16.16
C TRP A 21 -2.70 -11.97 -16.96
N MET A 22 -1.81 -10.99 -16.89
CA MET A 22 -1.92 -9.74 -17.64
C MET A 22 -1.87 -9.98 -19.16
N ALA A 23 -0.97 -10.85 -19.62
CA ALA A 23 -0.87 -11.22 -21.03
C ALA A 23 -2.17 -11.89 -21.53
N LYS A 24 -2.74 -12.82 -20.75
CA LYS A 24 -4.04 -13.46 -21.05
C LYS A 24 -5.20 -12.47 -21.02
N ALA A 25 -5.14 -11.45 -20.17
CA ALA A 25 -6.12 -10.36 -20.15
C ALA A 25 -6.02 -9.43 -21.39
N GLY A 26 -4.97 -9.57 -22.21
CA GLY A 26 -4.76 -8.77 -23.42
C GLY A 26 -3.89 -7.53 -23.22
N VAL A 27 -3.09 -7.49 -22.14
CA VAL A 27 -2.12 -6.42 -21.89
C VAL A 27 -0.83 -6.69 -22.68
N PRO A 28 -0.33 -5.73 -23.47
CA PRO A 28 0.85 -5.96 -24.30
C PRO A 28 2.11 -6.15 -23.44
N PRO A 29 3.07 -6.99 -23.89
CA PRO A 29 4.30 -7.27 -23.14
C PRO A 29 5.13 -6.04 -22.80
N THR A 30 5.13 -5.03 -23.68
CA THR A 30 5.82 -3.74 -23.46
C THR A 30 5.28 -3.03 -22.22
N LEU A 31 3.96 -3.01 -22.05
CA LEU A 31 3.32 -2.39 -20.89
C LEU A 31 3.55 -3.21 -19.61
N ILE A 32 3.52 -4.54 -19.69
CA ILE A 32 3.84 -5.44 -18.56
C ILE A 32 5.28 -5.20 -18.06
N ALA A 33 6.24 -5.02 -19.00
CA ALA A 33 7.63 -4.77 -18.69
C ALA A 33 7.88 -3.46 -17.93
N PHE A 34 6.98 -2.49 -18.01
CA PHE A 34 7.01 -1.29 -17.15
C PHE A 34 6.22 -1.48 -15.86
N ILE A 35 5.00 -2.02 -15.93
CA ILE A 35 4.10 -2.14 -14.76
C ILE A 35 4.74 -2.96 -13.64
N ILE A 36 5.27 -4.15 -13.94
CA ILE A 36 5.73 -5.07 -12.89
C ILE A 36 6.96 -4.52 -12.16
N PRO A 37 8.05 -4.10 -12.85
CA PRO A 37 9.21 -3.53 -12.16
C PRO A 37 8.87 -2.26 -11.38
N THR A 38 8.04 -1.36 -11.96
CA THR A 38 7.60 -0.16 -11.25
C THR A 38 6.82 -0.51 -9.99
N ALA A 39 5.92 -1.51 -10.04
CA ALA A 39 5.19 -1.98 -8.86
C ALA A 39 6.13 -2.49 -7.77
N ILE A 40 7.12 -3.33 -8.12
CA ILE A 40 8.10 -3.87 -7.17
C ILE A 40 8.89 -2.73 -6.50
N VAL A 41 9.40 -1.78 -7.29
CA VAL A 41 10.17 -0.63 -6.78
C VAL A 41 9.30 0.22 -5.84
N LEU A 42 8.06 0.53 -6.23
CA LEU A 42 7.15 1.32 -5.40
C LEU A 42 6.79 0.60 -4.11
N TYR A 43 6.59 -0.73 -4.14
CA TYR A 43 6.26 -1.51 -2.94
C TYR A 43 7.43 -1.61 -1.97
N ILE A 44 8.65 -1.78 -2.47
CA ILE A 44 9.87 -1.75 -1.64
C ILE A 44 10.06 -0.36 -1.03
N ALA A 45 9.95 0.69 -1.85
CA ALA A 45 10.12 2.07 -1.40
C ALA A 45 9.10 2.42 -0.31
N LEU A 46 7.85 2.01 -0.49
CA LEU A 46 6.82 2.22 0.51
C LEU A 46 7.05 1.40 1.77
N ALA A 47 7.35 0.10 1.66
CA ALA A 47 7.63 -0.75 2.81
C ALA A 47 8.79 -0.19 3.64
N ARG A 48 9.85 0.29 2.98
CA ARG A 48 10.97 0.97 3.63
C ARG A 48 10.51 2.24 4.33
N PHE A 49 9.74 3.09 3.68
CA PHE A 49 9.22 4.31 4.29
C PHE A 49 8.35 4.03 5.52
N VAL A 50 7.40 3.11 5.44
CA VAL A 50 6.52 2.76 6.55
C VAL A 50 7.34 2.20 7.72
N CYS A 51 8.35 1.37 7.43
CA CYS A 51 9.26 0.85 8.45
C CYS A 51 10.17 1.92 9.09
N GLU A 52 10.64 2.91 8.33
CA GLU A 52 11.50 4.00 8.83
C GLU A 52 10.71 5.08 9.59
N SER A 53 9.52 5.43 9.10
CA SER A 53 8.68 6.49 9.67
C SER A 53 7.82 6.03 10.85
N GLY A 54 7.54 4.72 10.96
CA GLY A 54 6.61 4.19 11.95
C GLY A 54 5.14 4.52 11.67
N THR A 55 4.81 4.96 10.44
CA THR A 55 3.43 5.09 9.98
C THR A 55 2.77 3.72 9.84
N LEU A 56 1.43 3.65 9.90
CA LEU A 56 0.69 2.39 9.75
C LEU A 56 0.49 2.02 8.28
N TYR A 57 0.13 2.99 7.46
CA TYR A 57 -0.05 2.82 6.02
C TYR A 57 0.15 4.16 5.32
N LEU A 58 0.51 4.13 4.05
CA LEU A 58 0.61 5.31 3.21
C LEU A 58 0.21 4.93 1.79
N SER A 59 -0.47 5.83 1.08
CA SER A 59 -0.84 5.61 -0.32
C SER A 59 0.39 5.65 -1.23
N GLN A 60 0.39 4.88 -2.31
CA GLN A 60 1.41 5.02 -3.35
C GLN A 60 1.38 6.44 -3.94
N PRO A 61 2.56 7.06 -4.20
CA PRO A 61 2.64 8.39 -4.80
C PRO A 61 2.19 8.40 -6.26
N THR A 62 2.34 7.26 -6.95
CA THR A 62 1.89 7.07 -8.33
C THR A 62 1.48 5.61 -8.55
N SER A 63 0.65 5.37 -9.56
CA SER A 63 0.22 4.03 -9.94
C SER A 63 1.21 3.42 -10.95
N PRO A 64 1.63 2.15 -10.81
CA PRO A 64 2.47 1.46 -11.78
C PRO A 64 1.90 1.48 -13.21
N LEU A 65 0.56 1.42 -13.33
CA LEU A 65 -0.13 1.50 -14.61
C LEU A 65 0.06 2.85 -15.29
N GLU A 66 -0.10 3.93 -14.54
CA GLU A 66 0.03 5.29 -15.05
C GLU A 66 1.45 5.55 -15.54
N VAL A 67 2.45 5.07 -14.80
CA VAL A 67 3.86 5.11 -15.26
C VAL A 67 4.01 4.38 -16.59
N GLY A 68 3.43 3.18 -16.71
CA GLY A 68 3.42 2.43 -17.97
C GLY A 68 2.78 3.20 -19.12
N TYR A 69 1.62 3.83 -18.90
CA TYR A 69 0.96 4.66 -19.92
C TYR A 69 1.79 5.87 -20.34
N GLN A 70 2.44 6.57 -19.41
CA GLN A 70 3.28 7.72 -19.77
C GLN A 70 4.54 7.32 -20.55
N MET A 71 5.10 6.14 -20.28
CA MET A 71 6.33 5.66 -20.93
C MET A 71 6.08 4.99 -22.30
N VAL A 72 5.01 4.20 -22.42
CA VAL A 72 4.68 3.45 -23.64
C VAL A 72 3.71 4.19 -24.55
N GLY A 73 2.94 5.13 -23.99
CA GLY A 73 1.80 5.74 -24.67
C GLY A 73 0.57 4.83 -24.67
N THR A 74 -0.56 5.41 -25.04
CA THR A 74 -1.88 4.76 -25.03
C THR A 74 -2.51 4.71 -26.43
N THR A 75 -1.90 5.31 -27.45
CA THR A 75 -2.39 5.34 -28.84
C THR A 75 -2.48 3.98 -29.52
N THR A 76 -1.64 3.03 -29.14
CA THR A 76 -1.64 1.66 -29.68
C THR A 76 -2.52 0.71 -28.88
N LEU A 77 -3.10 1.17 -27.77
CA LEU A 77 -3.90 0.33 -26.88
C LEU A 77 -5.36 0.35 -27.31
N SER A 78 -5.93 -0.83 -27.50
CA SER A 78 -7.38 -0.97 -27.69
C SER A 78 -8.14 -0.62 -26.40
N ALA A 79 -9.41 -0.22 -26.51
CA ALA A 79 -10.26 0.02 -25.34
C ALA A 79 -10.34 -1.21 -24.41
N ARG A 80 -10.41 -2.41 -24.99
CA ARG A 80 -10.38 -3.68 -24.26
C ARG A 80 -9.10 -3.84 -23.45
N THR A 81 -7.96 -3.52 -24.04
CA THR A 81 -6.64 -3.57 -23.39
C THR A 81 -6.54 -2.58 -22.24
N VAL A 82 -7.05 -1.35 -22.41
CA VAL A 82 -7.08 -0.34 -21.34
C VAL A 82 -7.89 -0.84 -20.15
N VAL A 83 -9.12 -1.34 -20.39
CA VAL A 83 -9.97 -1.90 -19.33
C VAL A 83 -9.26 -3.06 -18.63
N ALA A 84 -8.73 -4.02 -19.40
CA ALA A 84 -8.02 -5.18 -18.87
C ALA A 84 -6.82 -4.78 -17.99
N ALA A 85 -5.99 -3.82 -18.44
CA ALA A 85 -4.84 -3.33 -17.69
C ALA A 85 -5.27 -2.58 -16.41
N SER A 86 -6.34 -1.77 -16.49
CA SER A 86 -6.85 -1.03 -15.34
C SER A 86 -7.48 -1.91 -14.26
N THR A 87 -8.08 -3.04 -14.64
CA THR A 87 -8.64 -4.03 -13.69
C THR A 87 -7.59 -5.03 -13.17
N ALA A 88 -6.56 -5.34 -13.97
CA ALA A 88 -5.50 -6.27 -13.57
C ALA A 88 -4.45 -5.63 -12.64
N THR A 89 -4.49 -4.32 -12.45
CA THR A 89 -3.53 -3.59 -11.61
C THR A 89 -4.08 -3.32 -10.22
N THR A 90 -3.18 -3.41 -9.24
CA THR A 90 -3.49 -3.40 -7.82
C THR A 90 -4.04 -2.06 -7.34
N ILE A 91 -4.95 -2.14 -6.38
CA ILE A 91 -5.49 -0.98 -5.67
C ILE A 91 -4.34 -0.33 -4.85
N PRO A 92 -4.25 1.01 -4.82
CA PRO A 92 -3.22 1.78 -4.08
C PRO A 92 -3.06 1.46 -2.58
N TRP A 93 -3.93 0.65 -2.00
CA TRP A 93 -4.03 0.42 -0.56
C TRP A 93 -3.89 -1.05 -0.15
N MET A 94 -3.79 -2.00 -1.08
CA MET A 94 -3.60 -3.43 -0.78
C MET A 94 -2.13 -3.81 -0.61
N LEU A 95 -1.40 -3.03 0.19
CA LEU A 95 0.06 -3.14 0.27
C LEU A 95 0.43 -4.01 1.46
N PHE A 96 0.42 -5.32 1.22
CA PHE A 96 0.83 -6.33 2.20
C PHE A 96 2.31 -6.21 2.55
N MET A 97 3.13 -5.62 1.69
CA MET A 97 4.59 -5.59 1.86
C MET A 97 5.03 -4.86 3.15
N PRO A 98 4.60 -3.62 3.45
CA PRO A 98 4.86 -2.99 4.75
C PRO A 98 4.47 -3.86 5.97
N ALA A 99 3.26 -4.39 5.97
CA ALA A 99 2.75 -5.22 7.07
C ALA A 99 3.57 -6.52 7.24
N LEU A 100 3.93 -7.17 6.13
CA LEU A 100 4.77 -8.36 6.11
C LEU A 100 6.21 -8.06 6.54
N SER A 101 6.78 -6.92 6.15
CA SER A 101 8.12 -6.48 6.57
C SER A 101 8.18 -6.23 8.08
N GLN A 102 7.19 -5.52 8.65
CA GLN A 102 7.10 -5.30 10.09
C GLN A 102 6.88 -6.61 10.85
N SER A 103 6.02 -7.49 10.34
CA SER A 103 5.75 -8.81 10.93
C SER A 103 6.98 -9.71 10.89
N ALA A 104 7.73 -9.71 9.79
CA ALA A 104 8.99 -10.43 9.66
C ALA A 104 10.01 -9.95 10.70
N LYS A 105 10.09 -8.64 10.94
CA LYS A 105 10.97 -8.08 11.97
C LYS A 105 10.51 -8.43 13.39
N ALA A 106 9.21 -8.42 13.65
CA ALA A 106 8.64 -8.86 14.92
C ALA A 106 8.98 -10.33 15.22
N ALA A 107 8.96 -11.19 14.19
CA ALA A 107 9.29 -12.61 14.32
C ALA A 107 10.73 -12.88 14.77
N ASP A 108 11.67 -11.97 14.53
CA ASP A 108 13.05 -12.13 15.00
C ASP A 108 13.19 -11.92 16.52
N ARG A 109 12.22 -11.27 17.15
CA ARG A 109 12.18 -11.06 18.60
C ARG A 109 11.54 -12.24 19.35
N ILE A 110 10.84 -13.13 18.65
CA ILE A 110 10.12 -14.27 19.22
C ILE A 110 11.04 -15.51 19.20
N ARG A 111 11.22 -16.17 20.36
CA ARG A 111 11.94 -17.44 20.46
C ARG A 111 11.02 -18.58 19.98
N GLY A 112 11.40 -19.25 18.89
CA GLY A 112 10.60 -20.32 18.28
C GLY A 112 9.38 -19.83 17.49
N GLY A 113 8.72 -20.70 16.73
CA GLY A 113 7.41 -20.40 16.12
C GLY A 113 7.39 -19.48 14.89
N LYS A 114 8.54 -19.17 14.26
CA LYS A 114 8.58 -18.32 13.05
C LYS A 114 7.71 -18.84 11.89
N ARG A 115 7.54 -20.16 11.79
CA ARG A 115 6.69 -20.82 10.79
C ARG A 115 5.20 -20.74 11.18
N THR A 116 4.89 -20.86 12.46
CA THR A 116 3.53 -20.66 12.98
C THR A 116 3.05 -19.23 12.74
N LEU A 117 3.89 -18.23 13.00
CA LEU A 117 3.56 -16.82 12.74
C LEU A 117 3.34 -16.56 11.25
N PHE A 118 4.15 -17.17 10.38
CA PHE A 118 3.93 -17.09 8.93
C PHE A 118 2.55 -17.64 8.52
N TRP A 119 2.21 -18.83 8.99
CA TRP A 119 0.91 -19.44 8.68
C TRP A 119 -0.26 -18.66 9.30
N ALA A 120 -0.12 -18.13 10.51
CA ALA A 120 -1.13 -17.29 11.14
C ALA A 120 -1.41 -16.02 10.32
N LEU A 121 -0.35 -15.36 9.83
CA LEU A 121 -0.48 -14.18 8.95
C LEU A 121 -1.13 -14.54 7.61
N LEU A 122 -0.71 -15.65 7.00
CA LEU A 122 -1.24 -16.09 5.71
C LEU A 122 -2.70 -16.51 5.81
N LEU A 123 -3.07 -17.29 6.83
CA LEU A 123 -4.45 -17.70 7.09
C LEU A 123 -5.32 -16.49 7.40
N GLY A 124 -4.84 -15.57 8.26
CA GLY A 124 -5.56 -14.33 8.56
C GLY A 124 -5.82 -13.49 7.31
N LEU A 125 -4.83 -13.38 6.41
CA LEU A 125 -4.97 -12.70 5.13
C LEU A 125 -6.01 -13.38 4.23
N VAL A 126 -5.93 -14.69 4.05
CA VAL A 126 -6.85 -15.45 3.17
C VAL A 126 -8.27 -15.39 3.71
N VAL A 127 -8.46 -15.56 5.03
CA VAL A 127 -9.77 -15.46 5.67
C VAL A 127 -10.33 -14.06 5.51
N ALA A 128 -9.54 -13.01 5.80
CA ALA A 128 -9.99 -11.63 5.65
C ALA A 128 -10.40 -11.30 4.21
N LEU A 129 -9.61 -11.73 3.21
CA LEU A 129 -9.94 -11.55 1.80
C LEU A 129 -11.23 -12.29 1.42
N THR A 130 -11.38 -13.53 1.87
CA THR A 130 -12.56 -14.35 1.57
C THR A 130 -13.82 -13.75 2.17
N VAL A 131 -13.77 -13.40 3.46
CA VAL A 131 -14.87 -12.74 4.17
C VAL A 131 -15.25 -11.42 3.49
N ASN A 132 -14.26 -10.60 3.14
CA ASN A 132 -14.49 -9.35 2.42
C ASN A 132 -15.19 -9.58 1.06
N ILE A 133 -14.72 -10.54 0.26
CA ILE A 133 -15.33 -10.85 -1.04
C ILE A 133 -16.78 -11.32 -0.87
N VAL A 134 -17.04 -12.24 0.05
CA VAL A 134 -18.37 -12.80 0.30
C VAL A 134 -19.35 -11.71 0.75
N ILE A 135 -18.96 -10.87 1.72
CA ILE A 135 -19.82 -9.82 2.25
C ILE A 135 -20.08 -8.74 1.19
N VAL A 136 -19.04 -8.26 0.52
CA VAL A 136 -19.17 -7.19 -0.49
C VAL A 136 -20.03 -7.65 -1.66
N LEU A 137 -19.81 -8.86 -2.18
CA LEU A 137 -20.62 -9.40 -3.27
C LEU A 137 -22.04 -9.69 -2.80
N GLY A 138 -22.21 -10.34 -1.64
CA GLY A 138 -23.53 -10.64 -1.08
C GLY A 138 -24.39 -9.40 -0.90
N ASN A 139 -23.85 -8.37 -0.26
CA ASN A 139 -24.54 -7.08 -0.11
C ASN A 139 -24.72 -6.37 -1.45
N GLY A 140 -23.75 -6.50 -2.37
CA GLY A 140 -23.83 -5.92 -3.70
C GLY A 140 -24.98 -6.49 -4.53
N TYR A 141 -25.26 -7.79 -4.41
CA TYR A 141 -26.42 -8.44 -5.02
C TYR A 141 -27.74 -8.14 -4.30
N ALA A 142 -27.72 -8.01 -2.97
CA ALA A 142 -28.93 -7.81 -2.18
C ALA A 142 -29.47 -6.36 -2.25
N ILE A 143 -28.62 -5.37 -2.03
CA ILE A 143 -29.01 -3.95 -1.93
C ILE A 143 -28.44 -3.09 -3.06
N GLY A 144 -27.55 -3.62 -3.90
CA GLY A 144 -26.89 -2.87 -4.97
C GLY A 144 -25.69 -2.08 -4.47
N ALA A 145 -24.54 -2.25 -5.13
CA ALA A 145 -23.30 -1.56 -4.75
C ALA A 145 -23.37 -0.01 -4.85
N PHE A 146 -24.35 0.52 -5.59
CA PHE A 146 -24.60 1.96 -5.67
C PHE A 146 -25.10 2.55 -4.35
N ASN A 147 -25.76 1.74 -3.52
CA ASN A 147 -26.27 2.16 -2.21
C ASN A 147 -25.20 2.10 -1.11
N PHE A 148 -23.98 1.66 -1.43
CA PHE A 148 -22.88 1.70 -0.48
C PHE A 148 -22.41 3.14 -0.30
N SER A 149 -22.34 3.59 0.95
CA SER A 149 -21.91 4.95 1.32
C SER A 149 -20.38 5.11 1.38
N GLU A 150 -19.66 3.98 1.45
CA GLU A 150 -18.22 3.97 1.68
C GLU A 150 -17.39 4.42 0.46
N PHE A 151 -16.27 5.07 0.75
CA PHE A 151 -15.36 5.69 -0.24
C PHE A 151 -14.96 4.79 -1.43
N PRO A 152 -14.67 3.47 -1.25
CA PRO A 152 -14.33 2.58 -2.36
C PRO A 152 -15.39 2.52 -3.46
N PHE A 153 -16.66 2.69 -3.09
CA PHE A 153 -17.78 2.57 -4.01
C PHE A 153 -18.28 3.94 -4.49
N THR A 154 -18.32 4.94 -3.62
CA THR A 154 -18.87 6.27 -3.95
C THR A 154 -17.91 7.15 -4.73
N ARG A 155 -16.60 7.07 -4.46
CA ARG A 155 -15.59 7.96 -5.08
C ARG A 155 -14.55 7.21 -5.87
N TYR A 156 -14.02 6.11 -5.33
CA TYR A 156 -12.91 5.41 -5.96
C TYR A 156 -13.34 4.69 -7.24
N ALA A 157 -14.38 3.86 -7.21
CA ALA A 157 -14.85 3.13 -8.38
C ALA A 157 -15.25 4.08 -9.54
N PRO A 158 -16.05 5.15 -9.34
CA PRO A 158 -16.35 6.12 -10.39
C PRO A 158 -15.11 6.82 -10.93
N ARG A 159 -14.17 7.25 -10.06
CA ARG A 159 -12.91 7.89 -10.49
C ARG A 159 -12.06 6.93 -11.30
N ARG A 160 -12.03 5.64 -10.94
CA ARG A 160 -11.25 4.62 -11.64
C ARG A 160 -11.85 4.34 -13.02
N ILE A 161 -13.16 4.15 -13.10
CA ILE A 161 -13.88 3.94 -14.38
C ILE A 161 -13.76 5.19 -15.26
N GLY A 162 -13.96 6.38 -14.70
CA GLY A 162 -13.79 7.65 -15.40
C GLY A 162 -12.38 7.83 -15.94
N GLY A 163 -11.36 7.42 -15.19
CA GLY A 163 -9.96 7.35 -15.66
C GLY A 163 -9.80 6.44 -16.87
N MET A 164 -10.39 5.24 -16.86
CA MET A 164 -10.37 4.33 -18.02
C MET A 164 -11.02 4.98 -19.25
N VAL A 165 -12.22 5.55 -19.08
CA VAL A 165 -12.94 6.22 -20.16
C VAL A 165 -12.13 7.39 -20.72
N GLN A 166 -11.47 8.16 -19.84
CA GLN A 166 -10.64 9.28 -20.25
C GLN A 166 -9.42 8.83 -21.05
N THR A 167 -8.75 7.76 -20.63
CA THR A 167 -7.62 7.16 -21.38
C THR A 167 -8.07 6.63 -22.74
N ILE A 168 -9.26 6.02 -22.83
CA ILE A 168 -9.81 5.52 -24.09
C ILE A 168 -10.16 6.66 -25.05
N LYS A 169 -10.79 7.72 -24.53
CA LYS A 169 -11.22 8.87 -25.35
C LYS A 169 -10.08 9.79 -25.76
N ASN A 170 -9.02 9.87 -24.95
CA ASN A 170 -7.89 10.76 -25.17
C ASN A 170 -6.58 9.95 -25.16
N PRO A 171 -6.36 9.08 -26.17
CA PRO A 171 -5.11 8.38 -26.29
C PRO A 171 -3.98 9.39 -26.53
N HIS A 172 -2.83 9.15 -25.91
CA HIS A 172 -1.66 10.02 -26.00
C HIS A 172 -0.41 9.23 -26.34
N LEU A 173 0.53 9.88 -27.01
CA LEU A 173 1.86 9.34 -27.26
C LEU A 173 2.68 9.27 -25.96
N PRO A 174 3.81 8.54 -25.94
CA PRO A 174 4.79 8.63 -24.87
C PRO A 174 5.13 10.09 -24.58
N SER A 175 5.01 10.50 -23.33
CA SER A 175 5.17 11.90 -22.96
C SER A 175 6.62 12.20 -22.56
N LEU A 176 7.38 12.83 -23.45
CA LEU A 176 8.71 13.33 -23.14
C LEU A 176 8.74 14.26 -21.90
N PRO A 177 7.78 15.20 -21.73
CA PRO A 177 7.78 16.07 -20.55
C PRO A 177 7.68 15.29 -19.23
N HIS A 178 6.82 14.27 -19.12
CA HIS A 178 6.74 13.47 -17.90
C HIS A 178 8.01 12.65 -17.67
N LEU A 179 8.64 12.13 -18.74
CA LEU A 179 9.92 11.45 -18.62
C LEU A 179 11.01 12.40 -18.11
N MET A 180 11.08 13.64 -18.61
CA MET A 180 12.04 14.65 -18.12
C MET A 180 11.82 14.99 -16.64
N VAL A 181 10.56 15.18 -16.23
CA VAL A 181 10.23 15.43 -14.81
C VAL A 181 10.56 14.22 -13.94
N PHE A 182 10.31 13.00 -14.43
CA PHE A 182 10.69 11.77 -13.73
C PHE A 182 12.21 11.66 -13.55
N LEU A 183 12.99 11.90 -14.61
CA LEU A 183 14.45 11.87 -14.57
C LEU A 183 15.01 12.99 -13.66
N MET A 184 14.41 14.18 -13.70
CA MET A 184 14.77 15.27 -12.79
C MET A 184 14.50 14.88 -11.34
N GLY A 185 13.34 14.29 -11.03
CA GLY A 185 13.03 13.78 -9.70
C GLY A 185 13.99 12.69 -9.24
N ALA A 186 14.37 11.78 -10.14
CA ALA A 186 15.39 10.77 -9.87
C ALA A 186 16.76 11.40 -9.58
N ALA A 187 17.19 12.38 -10.38
CA ALA A 187 18.44 13.10 -10.19
C ALA A 187 18.47 13.86 -8.85
N ILE A 188 17.38 14.55 -8.49
CA ILE A 188 17.24 15.23 -7.19
C ILE A 188 17.33 14.20 -6.05
N MET A 189 16.62 13.07 -6.16
CA MET A 189 16.65 12.03 -5.14
C MET A 189 18.06 11.41 -4.97
N ILE A 190 18.77 11.18 -6.08
CA ILE A 190 20.17 10.72 -6.05
C ILE A 190 21.06 11.77 -5.37
N ALA A 191 20.94 13.04 -5.75
CA ALA A 191 21.70 14.14 -5.14
C ALA A 191 21.45 14.23 -3.63
N LEU A 192 20.19 14.22 -3.19
CA LEU A 192 19.82 14.23 -1.76
C LEU A 192 20.40 13.01 -1.02
N THR A 193 20.38 11.84 -1.67
CA THR A 193 20.93 10.61 -1.09
C THR A 193 22.46 10.71 -0.94
N VAL A 194 23.16 11.18 -1.96
CA VAL A 194 24.63 11.36 -1.95
C VAL A 194 25.05 12.42 -0.93
N ILE A 195 24.36 13.57 -0.87
CA ILE A 195 24.61 14.62 0.12
C ILE A 195 24.49 14.05 1.53
N ARG A 196 23.43 13.27 1.80
CA ARG A 196 23.25 12.64 3.10
C ARG A 196 24.36 11.62 3.43
N TYR A 197 24.85 10.87 2.44
CA TYR A 197 25.96 9.93 2.66
C TYR A 197 27.31 10.63 2.88
N ARG A 198 27.54 11.79 2.25
CA ARG A 198 28.81 12.52 2.32
C ARG A 198 28.87 13.54 3.47
N MET A 199 27.75 14.17 3.81
CA MET A 199 27.65 15.23 4.82
C MET A 199 26.84 14.74 6.01
N SER A 200 27.53 14.29 7.07
CA SER A 200 26.88 13.85 8.32
C SER A 200 26.10 14.97 9.02
N SER A 201 26.40 16.24 8.75
CA SER A 201 25.70 17.40 9.32
C SER A 201 24.35 17.68 8.65
N TRP A 202 24.03 17.04 7.52
CA TRP A 202 22.77 17.26 6.81
C TRP A 202 21.63 16.51 7.50
N THR A 203 20.70 17.25 8.10
CA THR A 203 19.60 16.70 8.91
C THR A 203 18.35 16.35 8.10
N LEU A 204 18.22 16.86 6.87
CA LEU A 204 17.05 16.61 6.04
C LEU A 204 17.09 15.19 5.43
N HIS A 205 16.08 14.40 5.78
CA HIS A 205 15.95 13.03 5.28
C HIS A 205 15.36 13.03 3.85
N PRO A 206 16.02 12.43 2.84
CA PRO A 206 15.55 12.38 1.44
C PRO A 206 14.15 11.78 1.27
N ILE A 207 13.71 11.02 2.26
CA ILE A 207 12.41 10.35 2.23
C ILE A 207 11.23 11.32 2.26
N GLY A 208 11.40 12.51 2.85
CA GLY A 208 10.37 13.54 2.84
C GLY A 208 10.05 14.02 1.43
N TYR A 209 11.06 14.06 0.55
CA TYR A 209 10.88 14.39 -0.86
C TYR A 209 10.03 13.33 -1.57
N ALA A 210 10.37 12.05 -1.38
CA ALA A 210 9.70 10.92 -2.04
C ALA A 210 8.21 10.74 -1.67
N ILE A 211 7.81 11.15 -0.46
CA ILE A 211 6.44 10.97 0.04
C ILE A 211 5.58 12.24 -0.06
N SER A 212 6.14 13.35 -0.52
CA SER A 212 5.47 14.66 -0.52
C SER A 212 4.14 14.66 -1.29
N THR A 213 3.99 13.79 -2.28
CA THR A 213 2.79 13.65 -3.13
C THR A 213 1.74 12.67 -2.58
N THR A 214 2.00 12.06 -1.44
CA THR A 214 1.10 11.07 -0.82
C THR A 214 0.12 11.74 0.16
N ASN A 215 -0.78 10.95 0.74
CA ASN A 215 -1.70 11.41 1.79
C ASN A 215 -1.01 11.70 3.15
N ILE A 216 0.31 11.95 3.15
CA ILE A 216 1.07 12.29 4.35
C ILE A 216 0.44 13.45 5.12
N ARG A 217 -0.20 14.41 4.42
CA ARG A 217 -0.90 15.56 5.02
C ARG A 217 -1.90 15.17 6.10
N LEU A 218 -2.60 14.03 5.94
CA LEU A 218 -3.57 13.54 6.92
C LEU A 218 -2.89 12.95 8.17
N GLN A 219 -1.61 12.56 8.05
CA GLN A 219 -0.82 11.93 9.11
C GLN A 219 0.22 12.85 9.74
N VAL A 220 0.49 14.03 9.15
CA VAL A 220 1.51 14.98 9.65
C VAL A 220 1.26 15.32 11.12
N THR A 221 0.02 15.64 11.50
CA THR A 221 -0.33 15.95 12.90
C THR A 221 -0.05 14.77 13.82
N SER A 222 -0.43 13.56 13.44
CA SER A 222 -0.15 12.35 14.21
C SER A 222 1.35 12.09 14.35
N LEU A 223 2.13 12.31 13.29
CA LEU A 223 3.59 12.19 13.31
C LEU A 223 4.22 13.21 14.27
N PHE A 224 3.74 14.45 14.27
CA PHE A 224 4.20 15.47 15.23
C PHE A 224 3.86 15.12 16.67
N VAL A 225 2.64 14.62 16.93
CA VAL A 225 2.24 14.16 18.27
C VAL A 225 3.11 13.00 18.74
N VAL A 226 3.31 11.99 17.89
CA VAL A 226 4.18 10.83 18.19
C VAL A 226 5.62 11.30 18.44
N TRP A 227 6.14 12.19 17.62
CA TRP A 227 7.47 12.78 17.81
C TRP A 227 7.57 13.55 19.12
N GLY A 228 6.56 14.34 19.49
CA GLY A 228 6.51 15.09 20.74
C GLY A 228 6.50 14.17 21.96
N ILE A 229 5.60 13.18 21.98
CA ILE A 229 5.52 12.17 23.05
C ILE A 229 6.83 11.41 23.16
N LYS A 230 7.38 10.93 22.04
CA LYS A 230 8.65 10.18 22.02
C LYS A 230 9.81 11.04 22.53
N SER A 231 9.89 12.31 22.11
CA SER A 231 10.93 13.23 22.55
C SER A 231 10.83 13.50 24.05
N LEU A 232 9.62 13.65 24.59
CA LEU A 232 9.39 13.80 26.03
C LEU A 232 9.82 12.56 26.80
N VAL A 233 9.39 11.37 26.38
CA VAL A 233 9.75 10.08 27.00
C VAL A 233 11.27 9.90 27.02
N MET A 234 11.93 10.19 25.91
CA MET A 234 13.39 10.06 25.79
C MET A 234 14.14 11.10 26.65
N ARG A 235 13.61 12.32 26.81
CA ARG A 235 14.21 13.36 27.66
C ARG A 235 14.06 13.06 29.16
N VAL A 236 12.90 12.57 29.59
CA VAL A 236 12.59 12.36 31.01
C VAL A 236 13.22 11.08 31.55
N GLY A 237 13.09 9.96 30.83
CA GLY A 237 13.48 8.64 31.35
C GLY A 237 14.35 7.81 30.43
N GLY A 238 14.86 8.41 29.35
CA GLY A 238 15.76 7.76 28.41
C GLY A 238 15.20 6.47 27.82
N VAL A 239 16.13 5.57 27.45
CA VAL A 239 15.79 4.29 26.81
C VAL A 239 15.03 3.34 27.74
N GLN A 240 15.24 3.44 29.05
CA GLN A 240 14.58 2.56 30.03
C GLN A 240 13.09 2.84 30.12
N LEU A 241 12.69 4.12 30.24
CA LEU A 241 11.28 4.50 30.23
C LEU A 241 10.61 4.16 28.90
N TYR A 242 11.30 4.36 27.77
CA TYR A 242 10.80 3.94 26.46
C TYR A 242 10.48 2.45 26.42
N ARG A 243 11.37 1.58 26.93
CA ARG A 243 11.12 0.13 26.99
C ARG A 243 9.96 -0.22 27.93
N ARG A 244 9.77 0.52 29.02
CA ARG A 244 8.68 0.32 29.97
C ARG A 244 7.31 0.73 29.39
N LEU A 245 7.28 1.77 28.55
CA LEU A 245 6.06 2.23 27.87
C LEU A 245 5.76 1.47 26.58
N TYR A 246 6.71 0.70 26.04
CA TYR A 246 6.51 -0.08 24.82
C TYR A 246 5.25 -0.98 24.83
N PRO A 247 4.94 -1.73 25.92
CA PRO A 247 3.71 -2.53 26.00
C PRO A 247 2.43 -1.69 25.95
N LEU A 248 2.44 -0.47 26.49
CA LEU A 248 1.28 0.44 26.46
C LEU A 248 0.93 0.83 25.02
N PHE A 249 1.92 1.22 24.21
CA PHE A 249 1.69 1.59 22.81
C PHE A 249 1.24 0.39 21.96
N LEU A 250 1.79 -0.80 22.22
CA LEU A 250 1.27 -2.03 21.61
C LEU A 250 -0.17 -2.31 22.04
N GLY A 251 -0.50 -2.08 23.31
CA GLY A 251 -1.86 -2.20 23.84
C GLY A 251 -2.84 -1.25 23.16
N LEU A 252 -2.44 -0.01 22.85
CA LEU A 252 -3.27 0.94 22.09
C LEU A 252 -3.57 0.47 20.67
N ILE A 253 -2.57 -0.09 19.97
CA ILE A 253 -2.74 -0.64 18.63
C ILE A 253 -3.68 -1.85 18.68
N LEU A 254 -3.42 -2.80 19.59
CA LEU A 254 -4.24 -4.00 19.77
C LEU A 254 -5.67 -3.64 20.18
N GLY A 255 -5.84 -2.67 21.09
CA GLY A 255 -7.14 -2.20 21.54
C GLY A 255 -7.96 -1.59 20.41
N ARG A 256 -7.35 -0.78 19.55
CA ARG A 256 -8.02 -0.26 18.35
C ARG A 256 -8.47 -1.38 17.41
N THR A 257 -7.58 -2.33 17.11
CA THR A 257 -7.90 -3.46 16.22
C THR A 257 -8.98 -4.36 16.82
N ALA A 258 -8.88 -4.70 18.11
CA ALA A 258 -9.87 -5.51 18.81
C ALA A 258 -11.23 -4.80 18.88
N GLY A 259 -11.26 -3.51 19.21
CA GLY A 259 -12.49 -2.72 19.23
C GLY A 259 -13.15 -2.65 17.86
N THR A 260 -12.37 -2.49 16.79
CA THR A 260 -12.89 -2.50 15.41
C THR A 260 -13.47 -3.88 15.05
N LEU A 261 -12.81 -4.97 15.45
CA LEU A 261 -13.29 -6.32 15.23
C LEU A 261 -14.60 -6.60 16.00
N VAL A 262 -14.68 -6.20 17.27
CA VAL A 262 -15.89 -6.36 18.08
C VAL A 262 -17.05 -5.60 17.47
N ALA A 263 -16.85 -4.35 17.09
CA ALA A 263 -17.89 -3.56 16.45
C ALA A 263 -18.31 -4.13 15.09
N PHE A 264 -17.36 -4.66 14.30
CA PHE A 264 -17.69 -5.39 13.07
C PHE A 264 -18.55 -6.63 13.32
N ILE A 265 -18.25 -7.43 14.35
CA ILE A 265 -19.05 -8.59 14.73
C ILE A 265 -20.45 -8.17 15.19
N VAL A 266 -20.55 -7.09 15.98
CA VAL A 266 -21.82 -6.54 16.42
C VAL A 266 -22.66 -6.08 15.23
N ASP A 267 -22.08 -5.33 14.30
CA ASP A 267 -22.77 -4.88 13.09
C ASP A 267 -23.20 -6.07 12.22
N LEU A 268 -22.39 -7.13 12.14
CA LEU A 268 -22.74 -8.32 11.36
C LEU A 268 -23.96 -9.07 11.92
N ILE A 269 -24.10 -9.13 13.25
CA ILE A 269 -25.15 -9.89 13.93
C ILE A 269 -26.42 -9.05 14.11
N TRP A 270 -26.28 -7.79 14.56
CA TRP A 270 -27.42 -6.94 14.95
C TRP A 270 -27.84 -5.93 13.88
N PHE A 271 -26.94 -5.55 12.96
CA PHE A 271 -27.22 -4.54 11.92
C PHE A 271 -26.84 -5.01 10.50
N PRO A 272 -27.32 -6.18 10.05
CA PRO A 272 -26.95 -6.73 8.74
C PRO A 272 -27.38 -5.76 7.62
N GLY A 273 -26.42 -5.29 6.83
CA GLY A 273 -26.65 -4.35 5.72
C GLY A 273 -26.88 -2.89 6.15
N SER A 274 -26.86 -2.59 7.44
CA SER A 274 -26.99 -1.22 8.00
C SER A 274 -25.96 -0.97 9.12
N GLY A 275 -24.78 -1.57 9.00
CA GLY A 275 -23.68 -1.38 9.95
C GLY A 275 -23.19 0.06 9.99
N HIS A 276 -22.55 0.42 11.10
CA HIS A 276 -22.13 1.79 11.34
C HIS A 276 -20.68 2.02 10.89
N GLY A 277 -20.32 3.28 10.66
CA GLY A 277 -18.94 3.67 10.40
C GLY A 277 -18.07 3.53 11.66
N VAL A 278 -17.56 2.33 11.92
CA VAL A 278 -16.72 2.03 13.11
C VAL A 278 -15.33 2.66 12.99
N HIS A 279 -14.80 2.69 11.77
CA HIS A 279 -13.50 3.27 11.49
C HIS A 279 -13.56 3.97 10.13
N GLY A 280 -13.22 5.25 10.13
CA GLY A 280 -13.08 6.02 8.91
C GLY A 280 -11.70 5.83 8.27
N TRP A 281 -11.61 6.22 7.01
CA TRP A 281 -10.36 6.46 6.32
C TRP A 281 -9.67 7.65 6.99
N ALA A 282 -8.52 7.41 7.64
CA ALA A 282 -7.59 8.48 8.00
C ALA A 282 -6.67 8.80 6.83
#